data_AF-A0A7S2QP50-F1
#
_entry.id   AF-A0A7S2QP50-F1
#
_cell.length_a   1.000
_cell.length_b   1.000
_cell.length_c   1.000
_cell.angle_alpha   90.00
_cell.angle_beta   90.00
_cell.angle_gamma   90.00
#
_symmetry.space_group_name_H-M   'P 1'
#
loop_
_entity.id
_entity.type
_entity.pdbx_description
1 polymer ?
#
loop_
_entity_poly.entity_id
_entity_poly.type
_entity_poly.pdbx_seq_one_letter_code
_entity_poly.pdbx_strand_id
1 'polypeptide(L)'
;MADPHSFGLDVPAFVALWGLDDASLALLMAQPLEVQAKVVMTFRPKPGTRDVNQLLKGFIRSITGQAPPRPAFNPSATAQAQALVHAAAGGGSAAKPPPRFDAGGPPVLGHEVDYAGLHQFVTNWGLDETAATALLQLDPLSQSKVVRDFAPKPGTRDVNRLFHGFLRSVTGATAQQQTFLNFAAPMPAPSVMTVEQQLAQLAEAQALAAAAAGAPSFVPGGDELSQALAAAAAATAASRERLEGLLATGEDPLQASVIDPATFAAFVQKWNLNEQAQMEFLQLEPHLQVQVVNDFCPKGNTRDVNHLFHGFMKSVRQCAAAGAASSFAGVQGAEAKRGPPGSAPGGAG
;
A
#
# COMPACT_ATOMS: atom_id res chain seq x y z
N MET A 1 0.80 -57.00 -11.09
CA MET A 1 1.13 -56.37 -9.79
C MET A 1 1.72 -55.01 -10.12
N ALA A 2 0.90 -53.96 -9.99
CA ALA A 2 1.32 -52.57 -10.09
C ALA A 2 1.15 -51.98 -8.69
N ASP A 3 2.23 -51.51 -8.09
CA ASP A 3 2.24 -51.00 -6.71
C ASP A 3 1.34 -49.76 -6.56
N PRO A 4 0.21 -49.84 -5.83
CA PRO A 4 -0.79 -48.77 -5.76
C PRO A 4 -0.44 -47.64 -4.78
N HIS A 5 0.77 -47.64 -4.22
CA HIS A 5 1.20 -46.65 -3.20
C HIS A 5 2.55 -46.01 -3.48
N SER A 6 3.09 -46.12 -4.70
CA SER A 6 3.93 -45.02 -5.17
C SER A 6 3.01 -43.82 -5.38
N PHE A 7 2.93 -42.93 -4.38
CA PHE A 7 2.59 -41.51 -4.58
C PHE A 7 3.69 -40.82 -5.40
N GLY A 8 4.26 -41.55 -6.36
CA GLY A 8 5.23 -41.10 -7.32
C GLY A 8 4.50 -40.05 -8.13
N LEU A 9 5.06 -38.86 -8.09
CA LEU A 9 4.71 -37.80 -9.00
C LEU A 9 4.75 -38.38 -10.40
N ASP A 10 3.58 -38.64 -10.99
CA ASP A 10 3.48 -39.15 -12.35
C ASP A 10 3.78 -37.98 -13.29
N VAL A 11 5.07 -37.64 -13.35
CA VAL A 11 5.57 -36.57 -14.19
C VAL A 11 5.34 -36.90 -15.68
N PRO A 12 5.45 -38.15 -16.16
CA PRO A 12 5.03 -38.50 -17.51
C PRO A 12 3.57 -38.13 -17.81
N ALA A 13 2.63 -38.45 -16.93
CA ALA A 13 1.23 -38.05 -17.11
C ALA A 13 1.05 -36.52 -17.08
N PHE A 14 1.79 -35.83 -16.20
CA PHE A 14 1.77 -34.36 -16.13
C PHE A 14 2.30 -33.70 -17.42
N VAL A 15 3.37 -34.23 -18.01
CA VAL A 15 3.94 -33.76 -19.28
C VAL A 15 2.96 -33.98 -20.42
N ALA A 16 2.34 -35.16 -20.50
CA ALA A 16 1.34 -35.48 -21.51
C ALA A 16 0.09 -34.61 -21.37
N LEU A 17 -0.38 -34.35 -20.14
CA LEU A 17 -1.57 -33.54 -19.87
C LEU A 17 -1.41 -32.09 -20.33
N TRP A 18 -0.21 -31.51 -20.14
CA TRP A 18 0.03 -30.10 -20.42
C TRP A 18 0.82 -29.83 -21.71
N GLY A 19 1.22 -30.86 -22.45
CA GLY A 19 2.01 -30.74 -23.68
C GLY A 19 3.36 -30.06 -23.43
N LEU A 20 4.06 -30.46 -22.38
CA LEU A 20 5.36 -29.87 -22.03
C LEU A 20 6.45 -30.34 -22.98
N ASP A 21 7.36 -29.44 -23.35
CA ASP A 21 8.54 -29.79 -24.15
C ASP A 21 9.63 -30.46 -23.29
N ASP A 22 10.57 -31.15 -23.96
CA ASP A 22 11.67 -31.85 -23.29
C ASP A 22 12.53 -30.90 -22.43
N ALA A 23 12.67 -29.65 -22.87
CA ALA A 23 13.41 -28.63 -22.12
C ALA A 23 12.74 -28.28 -20.79
N SER A 24 11.41 -28.18 -20.77
CA SER A 24 10.63 -27.89 -19.55
C SER A 24 10.55 -29.11 -18.64
N LEU A 25 10.49 -30.32 -19.21
CA LEU A 25 10.62 -31.57 -18.46
C LEU A 25 11.99 -31.69 -17.79
N ALA A 26 13.08 -31.46 -18.53
CA ALA A 26 14.43 -31.48 -17.97
C ALA A 26 14.58 -30.46 -16.83
N LEU A 27 14.01 -29.26 -16.99
CA LEU A 27 14.04 -28.23 -15.95
C LEU A 27 13.25 -28.64 -14.70
N LEU A 28 12.11 -29.32 -14.85
CA LEU A 28 11.32 -29.86 -13.75
C LEU A 28 12.07 -31.00 -13.03
N MET A 29 12.68 -31.93 -13.76
CA MET A 29 13.49 -33.03 -13.21
C MET A 29 14.73 -32.55 -12.45
N ALA A 30 15.28 -31.41 -12.84
CA ALA A 30 16.43 -30.81 -12.15
C ALA A 30 16.08 -30.19 -10.79
N GLN A 31 14.78 -30.06 -10.44
CA GLN A 31 14.37 -29.48 -9.16
C GLN A 31 14.39 -30.52 -8.02
N PRO A 32 14.54 -30.09 -6.75
CA PRO A 32 14.32 -30.95 -5.59
C PRO A 32 12.93 -31.59 -5.61
N LEU A 33 12.79 -32.79 -5.04
CA LEU A 33 11.57 -33.59 -5.11
C LEU A 33 10.35 -32.84 -4.53
N GLU A 34 10.57 -32.04 -3.50
CA GLU A 34 9.54 -31.20 -2.86
C GLU A 34 9.03 -30.12 -3.81
N VAL A 35 9.93 -29.53 -4.60
CA VAL A 35 9.59 -28.53 -5.61
C VAL A 35 8.83 -29.18 -6.77
N GLN A 36 9.28 -30.36 -7.23
CA GLN A 36 8.56 -31.13 -8.24
C GLN A 36 7.13 -31.43 -7.78
N ALA A 37 6.97 -31.91 -6.53
CA ALA A 37 5.67 -32.24 -5.96
C ALA A 37 4.74 -31.03 -5.94
N LYS A 38 5.26 -29.90 -5.44
CA LYS A 38 4.53 -28.65 -5.38
C LYS A 38 4.11 -28.19 -6.77
N VAL A 39 4.98 -28.27 -7.76
CA VAL A 39 4.68 -27.87 -9.14
C VAL A 39 3.57 -28.75 -9.74
N VAL A 40 3.69 -30.06 -9.67
CA VAL A 40 2.68 -30.99 -10.22
C VAL A 40 1.31 -30.79 -9.54
N MET A 41 1.28 -30.54 -8.23
CA MET A 41 0.03 -30.31 -7.49
C MET A 41 -0.61 -28.94 -7.77
N THR A 42 0.17 -27.88 -7.86
CA THR A 42 -0.35 -26.50 -7.86
C THR A 42 -0.40 -25.85 -9.24
N PHE A 43 0.36 -26.36 -10.21
CA PHE A 43 0.38 -25.79 -11.54
C PHE A 43 -0.92 -26.10 -12.29
N ARG A 44 -1.77 -25.08 -12.45
CA ARG A 44 -3.06 -25.14 -13.15
C ARG A 44 -3.18 -23.94 -14.09
N PRO A 45 -2.55 -24.00 -15.28
CA PRO A 45 -2.67 -22.92 -16.26
C PRO A 45 -4.12 -22.74 -16.69
N LYS A 46 -4.52 -21.51 -16.98
CA LYS A 46 -5.87 -21.21 -17.48
C LYS A 46 -6.04 -21.80 -18.89
N PRO A 47 -7.24 -22.28 -19.26
CA PRO A 47 -7.51 -22.70 -20.64
C PRO A 47 -7.27 -21.52 -21.60
N GLY A 48 -6.62 -21.80 -22.73
CA GLY A 48 -6.22 -20.77 -23.71
C GLY A 48 -4.90 -20.05 -23.41
N THR A 49 -4.11 -20.54 -22.45
CA THR A 49 -2.74 -20.01 -22.23
C THR A 49 -1.88 -20.30 -23.47
N ARG A 50 -1.39 -19.24 -24.11
CA ARG A 50 -0.61 -19.33 -25.37
C ARG A 50 0.68 -20.14 -25.23
N ASP A 51 1.40 -20.01 -24.11
CA ASP A 51 2.71 -20.65 -23.91
C ASP A 51 2.81 -21.30 -22.51
N VAL A 52 2.33 -22.54 -22.37
CA VAL A 52 2.33 -23.29 -21.10
C VAL A 52 3.76 -23.53 -20.59
N ASN A 53 4.70 -23.82 -21.48
CA ASN A 53 6.12 -24.04 -21.16
C ASN A 53 6.78 -22.81 -20.50
N GLN A 54 6.51 -21.60 -21.02
CA GLN A 54 7.04 -20.36 -20.43
C GLN A 54 6.41 -20.09 -19.06
N LEU A 55 5.11 -20.35 -18.93
CA LEU A 55 4.42 -20.18 -17.66
C LEU A 55 4.97 -21.13 -16.59
N LEU A 56 5.23 -22.39 -16.94
CA LEU A 56 5.84 -23.38 -16.04
C LEU A 56 7.24 -22.94 -15.60
N LYS A 57 8.09 -22.50 -16.54
CA LYS A 57 9.44 -21.97 -16.23
C LYS A 57 9.39 -20.76 -15.30
N GLY A 58 8.40 -19.89 -15.45
CA GLY A 58 8.18 -18.76 -14.53
C GLY A 58 7.70 -19.22 -13.14
N PHE A 59 6.82 -20.22 -13.11
CA PHE A 59 6.27 -20.77 -11.87
C PHE A 59 7.35 -21.49 -11.04
N ILE A 60 8.20 -22.31 -11.67
CA ILE A 60 9.32 -22.98 -11.00
C ILE A 60 10.29 -21.95 -10.40
N ARG A 61 10.61 -20.87 -11.13
CA ARG A 61 11.41 -19.75 -10.62
C ARG A 61 10.78 -19.07 -9.41
N SER A 62 9.46 -18.90 -9.43
CA SER A 62 8.72 -18.31 -8.30
C SER A 62 8.74 -19.20 -7.05
N ILE A 63 8.69 -20.53 -7.19
CA ILE A 63 8.71 -21.47 -6.06
C ILE A 63 10.13 -21.59 -5.47
N THR A 64 11.15 -21.59 -6.33
CA THR A 64 12.55 -21.77 -5.93
C THR A 64 13.17 -20.51 -5.33
N GLY A 65 12.46 -19.37 -5.34
CA GLY A 65 12.99 -18.10 -4.87
C GLY A 65 14.16 -17.59 -5.73
N GLN A 66 14.44 -18.21 -6.87
CA GLN A 66 15.36 -17.70 -7.87
C GLN A 66 14.68 -16.54 -8.60
N ALA A 67 14.58 -15.41 -7.90
CA ALA A 67 14.44 -14.13 -8.56
C ALA A 67 15.60 -14.03 -9.57
N PRO A 68 15.35 -13.63 -10.83
CA PRO A 68 16.45 -13.38 -11.75
C PRO A 68 17.41 -12.42 -11.03
N PRO A 69 18.74 -12.66 -11.07
CA PRO A 69 19.69 -11.73 -10.49
C PRO A 69 19.32 -10.37 -11.05
N ARG A 70 18.84 -9.49 -10.17
CA ARG A 70 18.51 -8.12 -10.60
C ARG A 70 19.78 -7.64 -11.28
N PRO A 71 19.75 -7.27 -12.57
CA PRO A 71 20.93 -6.69 -13.19
C PRO A 71 21.31 -5.54 -12.27
N ALA A 72 22.50 -5.64 -11.66
CA ALA A 72 22.97 -4.65 -10.73
C ALA A 72 22.83 -3.31 -11.44
N PHE A 73 21.95 -2.46 -10.93
CA PHE A 73 21.75 -1.13 -11.48
C PHE A 73 23.07 -0.42 -11.23
N ASN A 74 23.92 -0.37 -12.25
CA ASN A 74 25.19 0.32 -12.20
C ASN A 74 24.90 1.77 -12.65
N PRO A 75 24.69 2.73 -11.72
CA PRO A 75 24.33 4.10 -12.08
C PRO A 75 25.43 4.81 -12.89
N SER A 76 26.64 4.23 -12.95
CA SER A 76 27.78 4.83 -13.64
C SER A 76 27.85 4.53 -15.14
N ALA A 77 27.11 3.54 -15.66
CA ALA A 77 27.16 3.20 -17.09
C ALA A 77 26.23 4.07 -17.96
N THR A 78 25.18 4.67 -17.37
CA THR A 78 24.23 5.52 -18.09
C THR A 78 24.80 6.91 -18.41
N ALA A 79 25.81 7.38 -17.67
CA ALA A 79 26.44 8.68 -17.91
C ALA A 79 27.43 8.69 -19.08
N GLN A 80 28.06 7.56 -19.42
CA GLN A 80 29.05 7.49 -20.53
C GLN A 80 28.46 7.04 -21.87
N ALA A 81 27.26 6.45 -21.90
CA ALA A 81 26.60 6.06 -23.15
C ALA A 81 25.89 7.23 -23.88
N GLN A 82 25.73 8.40 -23.25
CA GLN A 82 25.12 9.58 -23.88
C GLN A 82 26.13 10.51 -24.59
N ALA A 83 27.43 10.27 -24.47
CA ALA A 83 28.47 11.16 -25.01
C ALA A 83 29.01 10.78 -26.41
N LEU A 84 28.65 9.61 -26.97
CA LEU A 84 29.26 9.09 -28.19
C LEU A 84 28.31 8.80 -29.37
N VAL A 85 27.04 9.19 -29.29
CA VAL A 85 26.03 8.95 -30.35
C VAL A 85 25.76 10.16 -31.26
N HIS A 86 26.52 11.26 -31.13
CA HIS A 86 26.34 12.47 -31.94
C HIS A 86 27.11 12.50 -33.28
N ALA A 87 27.73 11.39 -33.72
CA ALA A 87 28.55 11.39 -34.95
C ALA A 87 28.27 10.19 -35.88
N ALA A 88 27.02 9.92 -36.22
CA ALA A 88 26.65 9.15 -37.43
C ALA A 88 25.12 9.22 -37.67
N ALA A 89 24.64 10.28 -38.32
CA ALA A 89 23.27 10.39 -38.78
C ALA A 89 23.23 10.46 -40.32
N GLY A 90 22.87 9.34 -40.94
CA GLY A 90 22.49 9.25 -42.34
C GLY A 90 21.55 8.06 -42.51
N GLY A 91 20.25 8.31 -42.68
CA GLY A 91 19.29 7.31 -43.19
C GLY A 91 18.02 7.08 -42.36
N GLY A 92 16.98 7.89 -42.64
CA GLY A 92 15.60 7.45 -42.87
C GLY A 92 14.84 6.62 -41.82
N SER A 93 14.04 7.28 -40.99
CA SER A 93 12.59 7.00 -40.87
C SER A 93 11.93 8.01 -39.94
N ALA A 94 10.92 8.69 -40.48
CA ALA A 94 10.21 9.79 -39.83
C ALA A 94 9.36 9.32 -38.65
N ALA A 95 9.96 9.24 -37.46
CA ALA A 95 9.23 9.26 -36.20
C ALA A 95 9.02 10.72 -35.79
N LYS A 96 7.75 11.13 -35.71
CA LYS A 96 7.32 12.46 -35.29
C LYS A 96 7.89 12.75 -33.88
N PRO A 97 8.63 13.85 -33.66
CA PRO A 97 9.11 14.20 -32.32
C PRO A 97 7.92 14.43 -31.38
N PRO A 98 8.03 14.08 -30.08
CA PRO A 98 6.95 14.33 -29.13
C PRO A 98 6.70 15.85 -29.05
N PRO A 99 5.43 16.30 -29.01
CA PRO A 99 5.13 17.70 -28.77
C PRO A 99 5.70 18.10 -27.40
N ARG A 100 6.62 19.06 -27.41
CA ARG A 100 7.02 19.76 -26.18
C ARG A 100 5.86 20.65 -25.79
N PHE A 101 5.16 20.29 -24.72
CA PHE A 101 4.20 21.18 -24.09
C PHE A 101 5.00 22.25 -23.32
N ASP A 102 4.99 23.48 -23.83
CA ASP A 102 5.56 24.65 -23.16
C ASP A 102 4.82 24.91 -21.85
N ALA A 103 5.40 24.48 -20.73
CA ALA A 103 4.86 24.63 -19.37
C ALA A 103 5.01 26.06 -18.80
N GLY A 104 4.98 27.10 -19.65
CA GLY A 104 5.43 28.46 -19.31
C GLY A 104 4.35 29.53 -19.08
N GLY A 105 3.08 29.18 -18.96
CA GLY A 105 1.99 30.14 -18.76
C GLY A 105 1.64 30.39 -17.27
N PRO A 106 1.36 31.63 -16.84
CA PRO A 106 0.92 31.91 -15.46
C PRO A 106 -0.42 31.23 -15.14
N PRO A 107 -0.64 30.79 -13.88
CA PRO A 107 -1.85 30.07 -13.49
C PRO A 107 -3.06 31.01 -13.49
N VAL A 108 -3.86 30.95 -14.55
CA VAL A 108 -5.17 31.60 -14.61
C VAL A 108 -6.13 30.82 -13.71
N LEU A 109 -6.76 31.51 -12.77
CA LEU A 109 -7.70 30.98 -11.77
C LEU A 109 -9.08 30.64 -12.39
N GLY A 110 -9.05 29.77 -13.38
CA GLY A 110 -10.22 29.14 -13.99
C GLY A 110 -9.70 27.89 -14.70
N HIS A 111 -9.79 26.74 -14.04
CA HIS A 111 -9.34 25.45 -14.59
C HIS A 111 -10.34 24.99 -15.65
N GLU A 112 -10.40 25.70 -16.78
CA GLU A 112 -10.99 25.17 -17.99
C GLU A 112 -10.13 23.97 -18.40
N VAL A 113 -10.76 22.80 -18.45
CA VAL A 113 -10.11 21.57 -18.93
C VAL A 113 -9.70 21.82 -20.37
N ASP A 114 -8.40 21.73 -20.68
CA ASP A 114 -7.90 21.86 -22.05
C ASP A 114 -8.25 20.61 -22.87
N TYR A 115 -9.51 20.55 -23.32
CA TYR A 115 -10.03 19.45 -24.13
C TYR A 115 -9.24 19.27 -25.45
N ALA A 116 -8.69 20.36 -25.99
CA ALA A 116 -7.87 20.30 -27.20
C ALA A 116 -6.54 19.57 -26.92
N GLY A 117 -5.90 19.89 -25.79
CA GLY A 117 -4.70 19.19 -25.31
C GLY A 117 -4.94 17.70 -25.08
N LEU A 118 -6.06 17.33 -24.47
CA LEU A 118 -6.44 15.93 -24.24
C LEU A 118 -6.67 15.16 -25.56
N HIS A 119 -7.35 15.76 -26.53
CA HIS A 119 -7.58 15.13 -27.83
C HIS A 119 -6.27 14.92 -28.61
N GLN A 120 -5.35 15.89 -28.54
CA GLN A 120 -4.03 15.76 -29.13
C GLN A 120 -3.22 14.64 -28.46
N PHE A 121 -3.31 14.52 -27.12
CA PHE A 121 -2.67 13.44 -26.37
C PHE A 121 -3.19 12.05 -26.78
N VAL A 122 -4.51 11.87 -26.88
CA VAL A 122 -5.16 10.63 -27.35
C VAL A 122 -4.68 10.27 -28.75
N THR A 123 -4.65 11.25 -29.65
CA THR A 123 -4.18 11.06 -31.04
C THR A 123 -2.69 10.73 -31.09
N ASN A 124 -1.86 11.40 -30.29
CA ASN A 124 -0.41 11.23 -30.32
C ASN A 124 0.02 9.84 -29.85
N TRP A 125 -0.69 9.26 -28.88
CA TRP A 125 -0.38 7.94 -28.35
C TRP A 125 -1.21 6.81 -28.98
N GLY A 126 -2.13 7.12 -29.89
CA GLY A 126 -3.02 6.13 -30.50
C GLY A 126 -3.89 5.43 -29.46
N LEU A 127 -4.41 6.19 -28.50
CA LEU A 127 -5.30 5.65 -27.47
C LEU A 127 -6.66 5.30 -28.09
N ASP A 128 -7.22 4.18 -27.67
CA ASP A 128 -8.56 3.78 -28.10
C ASP A 128 -9.66 4.63 -27.43
N GLU A 129 -10.89 4.50 -27.94
CA GLU A 129 -12.04 5.25 -27.43
C GLU A 129 -12.33 4.96 -25.95
N THR A 130 -12.02 3.74 -25.49
CA THR A 130 -12.23 3.35 -24.09
C THR A 130 -11.22 4.05 -23.17
N ALA A 131 -9.96 4.12 -23.57
CA ALA A 131 -8.90 4.85 -22.90
C ALA A 131 -9.16 6.37 -22.89
N ALA A 132 -9.61 6.93 -24.02
CA ALA A 132 -9.98 8.34 -24.12
C ALA A 132 -11.15 8.69 -23.19
N THR A 133 -12.20 7.87 -23.18
CA THR A 133 -13.35 8.03 -22.27
C THR A 133 -12.90 7.96 -20.81
N ALA A 134 -12.05 6.99 -20.46
CA ALA A 134 -11.52 6.85 -19.11
C ALA A 134 -10.69 8.06 -18.66
N LEU A 135 -9.92 8.69 -19.57
CA LEU A 135 -9.17 9.90 -19.29
C LEU A 135 -10.10 11.09 -18.98
N LEU A 136 -11.17 11.26 -19.76
CA LEU A 136 -12.15 12.35 -19.59
C LEU A 136 -12.97 12.23 -18.30
N GLN A 137 -13.14 11.02 -17.77
CA GLN A 137 -13.84 10.77 -16.50
C GLN A 137 -13.01 11.10 -15.26
N LEU A 138 -11.71 11.37 -15.40
CA LEU A 138 -10.85 11.73 -14.27
C LEU A 138 -11.07 13.17 -13.83
N ASP A 139 -10.79 13.44 -12.56
CA ASP A 139 -10.66 14.80 -12.04
C ASP A 139 -9.57 15.60 -12.79
N PRO A 140 -9.74 16.93 -13.03
CA PRO A 140 -8.78 17.74 -13.79
C PRO A 140 -7.33 17.66 -13.31
N LEU A 141 -7.09 17.51 -12.00
CA LEU A 141 -5.74 17.35 -11.47
C LEU A 141 -5.12 16.01 -11.88
N SER A 142 -5.93 14.95 -11.88
CA SER A 142 -5.49 13.63 -12.32
C SER A 142 -5.25 13.58 -13.82
N GLN A 143 -6.10 14.24 -14.62
CA GLN A 143 -5.89 14.38 -16.08
C GLN A 143 -4.54 15.04 -16.37
N SER A 144 -4.26 16.18 -15.72
CA SER A 144 -3.00 16.92 -15.88
C SER A 144 -1.78 16.07 -15.53
N LYS A 145 -1.85 15.32 -14.43
CA LYS A 145 -0.81 14.38 -14.02
C LYS A 145 -0.61 13.28 -15.06
N VAL A 146 -1.69 12.74 -15.62
CA VAL A 146 -1.60 11.70 -16.65
C VAL A 146 -0.97 12.21 -17.92
N VAL A 147 -1.39 13.36 -18.42
CA VAL A 147 -0.83 13.98 -19.64
C VAL A 147 0.66 14.27 -19.49
N ARG A 148 1.08 14.74 -18.31
CA ARG A 148 2.48 15.08 -18.02
C ARG A 148 3.37 13.85 -17.83
N ASP A 149 2.91 12.87 -17.06
CA ASP A 149 3.77 11.81 -16.55
C ASP A 149 3.72 10.54 -17.44
N PHE A 150 2.71 10.40 -18.30
CA PHE A 150 2.59 9.24 -19.18
C PHE A 150 3.49 9.36 -20.42
N ALA A 151 4.67 8.75 -20.34
CA ALA A 151 5.64 8.66 -21.44
C ALA A 151 6.06 7.21 -21.68
N PRO A 152 5.25 6.41 -22.40
CA PRO A 152 5.60 5.02 -22.70
C PRO A 152 6.85 4.95 -23.59
N LYS A 153 7.66 3.90 -23.39
CA LYS A 153 8.90 3.70 -24.17
C LYS A 153 8.56 3.45 -25.65
N PRO A 154 9.39 3.92 -26.60
CA PRO A 154 9.19 3.61 -28.01
C PRO A 154 9.25 2.10 -28.23
N GLY A 155 8.36 1.59 -29.07
CA GLY A 155 8.21 0.14 -29.33
C GLY A 155 7.36 -0.63 -28.30
N THR A 156 6.65 0.06 -27.40
CA THR A 156 5.67 -0.59 -26.52
C THR A 156 4.54 -1.19 -27.35
N ARG A 157 4.36 -2.52 -27.25
CA ARG A 157 3.39 -3.26 -28.09
C ARG A 157 1.93 -2.87 -27.83
N ASP A 158 1.57 -2.67 -26.56
CA ASP A 158 0.18 -2.45 -26.14
C ASP A 158 0.07 -1.16 -25.28
N VAL A 159 0.10 0.01 -25.92
CA VAL A 159 0.05 1.32 -25.23
C VAL A 159 -1.24 1.48 -24.40
N ASN A 160 -2.40 1.06 -24.94
CA ASN A 160 -3.69 1.12 -24.24
C ASN A 160 -3.69 0.34 -22.91
N ARG A 161 -3.12 -0.87 -22.90
CA ARG A 161 -3.03 -1.68 -21.68
C ARG A 161 -2.13 -1.03 -20.63
N LEU A 162 -1.00 -0.48 -21.07
CA LEU A 162 -0.08 0.24 -20.20
C LEU A 162 -0.74 1.51 -19.63
N PHE A 163 -1.46 2.24 -20.48
CA PHE A 163 -2.21 3.44 -20.10
C PHE A 163 -3.28 3.15 -19.05
N HIS A 164 -4.13 2.14 -19.22
CA HIS A 164 -5.11 1.75 -18.20
C HIS A 164 -4.44 1.29 -16.89
N GLY A 165 -3.28 0.64 -16.97
CA GLY A 165 -2.47 0.30 -15.80
C GLY A 165 -2.01 1.55 -15.04
N PHE A 166 -1.53 2.54 -15.78
CA PHE A 166 -1.09 3.82 -15.25
C PHE A 166 -2.25 4.63 -14.65
N LEU A 167 -3.39 4.70 -15.33
CA LEU A 167 -4.60 5.35 -14.82
C LEU A 167 -5.01 4.81 -13.45
N ARG A 168 -5.03 3.48 -13.26
CA ARG A 168 -5.32 2.87 -11.96
C ARG A 168 -4.33 3.27 -10.86
N SER A 169 -3.07 3.46 -11.22
CA SER A 169 -2.04 3.91 -10.28
C SER A 169 -2.23 5.38 -9.90
N VAL A 170 -2.61 6.23 -10.85
CA VAL A 170 -2.85 7.65 -10.59
C VAL A 170 -4.12 7.84 -9.77
N THR A 171 -5.22 7.17 -10.11
CA THR A 171 -6.47 7.27 -9.35
C THR A 171 -6.35 6.69 -7.95
N GLY A 172 -5.63 5.56 -7.79
CA GLY A 172 -5.34 5.00 -6.47
C GLY A 172 -4.51 5.96 -5.59
N ALA A 173 -3.54 6.65 -6.17
CA ALA A 173 -2.71 7.62 -5.43
C ALA A 173 -3.46 8.92 -5.11
N THR A 174 -4.24 9.46 -6.06
CA THR A 174 -5.00 10.70 -5.85
C THR A 174 -6.10 10.49 -4.78
N ALA A 175 -6.76 9.33 -4.75
CA ALA A 175 -7.75 9.03 -3.71
C ALA A 175 -7.16 9.07 -2.30
N GLN A 176 -5.89 8.65 -2.12
CA GLN A 176 -5.21 8.78 -0.83
C GLN A 176 -4.84 10.25 -0.52
N GLN A 177 -4.47 11.03 -1.53
CA GLN A 177 -4.04 12.43 -1.36
C GLN A 177 -5.22 13.39 -1.15
N GLN A 178 -6.37 13.13 -1.77
CA GLN A 178 -7.59 13.94 -1.64
C GLN A 178 -8.19 13.81 -0.22
N THR A 179 -8.07 12.62 0.41
CA THR A 179 -8.41 12.43 1.83
C THR A 179 -7.59 13.33 2.75
N PHE A 180 -6.32 13.60 2.40
CA PHE A 180 -5.45 14.46 3.20
C PHE A 180 -5.80 15.95 3.08
N LEU A 181 -6.18 16.41 1.89
CA LEU A 181 -6.56 17.82 1.68
C LEU A 181 -7.95 18.16 2.20
N ASN A 182 -8.86 17.17 2.25
CA ASN A 182 -10.22 17.39 2.77
C ASN A 182 -10.29 17.54 4.30
N PHE A 183 -9.19 17.27 5.03
CA PHE A 183 -9.06 17.54 6.46
C PHE A 183 -8.48 18.93 6.80
N ALA A 184 -8.02 19.69 5.79
CA ALA A 184 -7.40 21.01 5.99
C ALA A 184 -8.35 22.20 5.73
N ALA A 185 -9.62 21.94 5.40
CA ALA A 185 -10.63 22.98 5.37
C ALA A 185 -11.17 23.20 6.79
N PRO A 186 -11.22 24.45 7.31
CA PRO A 186 -11.83 24.73 8.61
C PRO A 186 -13.32 24.37 8.52
N MET A 187 -13.72 23.32 9.26
CA MET A 187 -15.12 22.95 9.37
C MET A 187 -15.94 24.14 9.87
N PRO A 188 -17.13 24.42 9.30
CA PRO A 188 -18.10 25.26 9.97
C PRO A 188 -18.41 24.60 11.31
N ALA A 189 -18.20 25.34 12.40
CA ALA A 189 -18.36 24.85 13.76
C ALA A 189 -19.69 24.06 13.90
N PRO A 190 -19.65 22.76 14.23
CA PRO A 190 -20.87 22.08 14.61
C PRO A 190 -21.36 22.76 15.88
N SER A 191 -22.61 23.22 15.86
CA SER A 191 -23.32 23.68 17.05
C SER A 191 -23.12 22.64 18.14
N VAL A 192 -22.32 23.01 19.15
CA VAL A 192 -22.05 22.18 20.32
C VAL A 192 -23.37 21.98 21.06
N MET A 193 -24.04 20.88 20.74
CA MET A 193 -25.03 20.30 21.64
C MET A 193 -24.24 19.89 22.87
N THR A 194 -24.41 20.65 23.96
CA THR A 194 -23.62 20.51 25.18
C THR A 194 -23.78 19.11 25.74
N VAL A 195 -22.69 18.50 26.19
CA VAL A 195 -22.65 17.17 26.83
C VAL A 195 -23.68 17.08 27.97
N GLU A 196 -23.98 18.21 28.62
CA GLU A 196 -25.03 18.34 29.63
C GLU A 196 -26.44 18.04 29.09
N GLN A 197 -26.75 18.46 27.86
CA GLN A 197 -28.06 18.24 27.23
C GLN A 197 -28.23 16.78 26.78
N GLN A 198 -27.14 16.11 26.43
CA GLN A 198 -27.12 14.68 26.09
C GLN A 198 -27.20 13.81 27.35
N LEU A 199 -26.60 14.25 28.46
CA LEU A 199 -26.72 13.58 29.77
C LEU A 199 -28.14 13.71 30.35
N ALA A 200 -28.79 14.86 30.15
CA ALA A 200 -30.18 15.08 30.56
C ALA A 200 -31.17 14.18 29.81
N GLN A 201 -31.00 13.99 28.50
CA GLN A 201 -31.84 13.07 27.72
C GLN A 201 -31.65 11.60 28.12
N LEU A 202 -30.43 11.21 28.50
CA LEU A 202 -30.16 9.84 28.95
C LEU A 202 -30.79 9.56 30.32
N ALA A 203 -30.78 10.53 31.24
CA ALA A 203 -31.40 10.40 32.55
C ALA A 203 -32.94 10.28 32.47
N GLU A 204 -33.56 11.03 31.56
CA GLU A 204 -35.01 10.97 31.34
C GLU A 204 -35.45 9.63 30.71
N ALA A 205 -34.66 9.10 29.76
CA ALA A 205 -34.90 7.79 29.17
C ALA A 205 -34.76 6.64 30.20
N GLN A 206 -33.80 6.75 31.13
CA GLN A 206 -33.62 5.75 32.20
C GLN A 206 -34.75 5.79 33.24
N ALA A 207 -35.29 6.97 33.56
CA ALA A 207 -36.43 7.10 34.47
C ALA A 207 -37.70 6.46 33.88
N LEU A 208 -37.91 6.56 32.57
CA LEU A 208 -39.04 5.93 31.88
C LEU A 208 -38.91 4.40 31.81
N ALA A 209 -37.70 3.89 31.64
CA ALA A 209 -37.43 2.46 31.62
C ALA A 209 -37.58 1.79 33.00
N ALA A 210 -37.21 2.50 34.07
CA ALA A 210 -37.35 2.00 35.44
C ALA A 210 -38.82 1.91 35.89
N ALA A 211 -39.70 2.79 35.38
CA ALA A 211 -41.13 2.75 35.67
C ALA A 211 -41.85 1.55 35.00
N ALA A 212 -41.27 0.95 33.96
CA ALA A 212 -41.88 -0.15 33.21
C ALA A 212 -41.53 -1.54 33.74
N ALA A 213 -40.49 -1.69 34.57
CA ALA A 213 -39.97 -2.98 35.00
C ALA A 213 -40.40 -3.35 36.43
N GLY A 214 -41.69 -3.64 36.61
CA GLY A 214 -42.16 -4.43 37.74
C GLY A 214 -41.73 -5.90 37.59
N ALA A 215 -40.82 -6.33 38.48
CA ALA A 215 -40.40 -7.68 38.95
C ALA A 215 -41.17 -8.96 38.54
N PRO A 216 -40.65 -10.20 38.76
CA PRO A 216 -39.26 -10.69 38.88
C PRO A 216 -39.00 -12.07 38.21
N SER A 217 -37.75 -12.56 38.39
CA SER A 217 -37.34 -13.97 38.59
C SER A 217 -37.14 -14.88 37.38
N PHE A 218 -35.88 -15.04 36.95
CA PHE A 218 -35.25 -16.37 36.77
C PHE A 218 -33.73 -16.20 36.63
N VAL A 219 -32.96 -16.84 37.52
CA VAL A 219 -31.48 -16.81 37.50
C VAL A 219 -30.98 -18.22 37.21
N PRO A 220 -30.15 -18.41 36.17
CA PRO A 220 -29.21 -19.52 36.15
C PRO A 220 -27.76 -19.06 36.04
N GLY A 221 -26.90 -19.60 36.91
CA GLY A 221 -25.45 -19.77 36.71
C GLY A 221 -24.57 -18.53 36.88
N GLY A 222 -24.24 -18.17 38.12
CA GLY A 222 -23.54 -16.92 38.49
C GLY A 222 -22.00 -16.93 38.48
N ASP A 223 -21.34 -18.03 38.16
CA ASP A 223 -19.88 -18.13 38.33
C ASP A 223 -19.07 -17.69 37.10
N GLU A 224 -19.47 -18.04 35.87
CA GLU A 224 -18.69 -17.65 34.68
C GLU A 224 -18.83 -16.16 34.30
N LEU A 225 -20.03 -15.59 34.44
CA LEU A 225 -20.24 -14.16 34.20
C LEU A 225 -19.56 -13.29 35.26
N SER A 226 -19.50 -13.75 36.51
CA SER A 226 -18.74 -13.05 37.57
C SER A 226 -17.24 -13.07 37.29
N GLN A 227 -16.70 -14.18 36.78
CA GLN A 227 -15.27 -14.30 36.50
C GLN A 227 -14.86 -13.49 35.27
N ALA A 228 -15.69 -13.48 34.22
CA ALA A 228 -15.47 -12.63 33.05
C ALA A 228 -15.59 -11.13 33.38
N LEU A 229 -16.55 -10.74 34.22
CA LEU A 229 -16.72 -9.35 34.67
C LEU A 229 -15.59 -8.90 35.60
N ALA A 230 -15.08 -9.80 36.46
CA ALA A 230 -13.92 -9.53 37.32
C ALA A 230 -12.63 -9.36 36.49
N ALA A 231 -12.43 -10.16 35.43
CA ALA A 231 -11.30 -10.01 34.53
C ALA A 231 -11.37 -8.69 33.74
N ALA A 232 -12.55 -8.32 33.24
CA ALA A 232 -12.76 -7.04 32.56
C ALA A 232 -12.56 -5.83 33.51
N ALA A 233 -13.00 -5.94 34.76
CA ALA A 233 -12.79 -4.92 35.78
C ALA A 233 -11.29 -4.77 36.15
N ALA A 234 -10.55 -5.89 36.24
CA ALA A 234 -9.11 -5.86 36.48
C ALA A 234 -8.33 -5.21 35.32
N ALA A 235 -8.70 -5.50 34.06
CA ALA A 235 -8.10 -4.86 32.89
C ALA A 235 -8.41 -3.35 32.83
N THR A 236 -9.60 -2.95 33.27
CA THR A 236 -10.02 -1.55 33.39
C THR A 236 -9.24 -0.82 34.49
N ALA A 237 -9.02 -1.47 35.65
CA ALA A 237 -8.24 -0.91 36.75
C ALA A 237 -6.75 -0.74 36.37
N ALA A 238 -6.15 -1.72 35.69
CA ALA A 238 -4.77 -1.62 35.21
C ALA A 238 -4.59 -0.51 34.16
N SER A 239 -5.60 -0.27 33.33
CA SER A 239 -5.61 0.84 32.36
C SER A 239 -5.72 2.20 33.04
N ARG A 240 -6.45 2.28 34.16
CA ARG A 240 -6.65 3.49 34.95
C ARG A 240 -5.38 3.92 35.71
N GLU A 241 -4.69 2.98 36.34
CA GLU A 241 -3.41 3.30 37.01
C GLU A 241 -2.33 3.73 36.01
N ARG A 242 -2.34 3.16 34.79
CA ARG A 242 -1.45 3.61 33.71
C ARG A 242 -1.77 5.02 33.23
N LEU A 243 -3.05 5.41 33.23
CA LEU A 243 -3.50 6.74 32.87
C LEU A 243 -3.14 7.77 33.96
N GLU A 244 -3.26 7.40 35.24
CA GLU A 244 -2.88 8.26 36.37
C GLU A 244 -1.35 8.45 36.47
N GLY A 245 -0.56 7.44 36.10
CA GLY A 245 0.89 7.58 35.97
C GLY A 245 1.33 8.54 34.85
N LEU A 246 0.53 8.67 33.78
CA LEU A 246 0.83 9.54 32.63
C LEU A 246 0.48 11.01 32.88
N LEU A 247 -0.47 11.30 33.77
CA LEU A 247 -0.85 12.65 34.18
C LEU A 247 0.19 13.34 35.07
N ALA A 248 1.13 12.59 35.66
CA ALA A 248 2.16 13.12 36.56
C ALA A 248 3.42 13.64 35.83
N THR A 249 3.65 13.22 34.58
CA THR A 249 4.73 13.71 33.72
C THR A 249 4.12 14.72 32.75
N GLY A 250 4.30 16.02 33.02
CA GLY A 250 3.76 17.12 32.20
C GLY A 250 4.37 17.21 30.79
N GLU A 251 4.19 16.17 29.99
CA GLU A 251 4.41 16.18 28.55
C GLU A 251 3.15 16.68 27.84
N ASP A 252 3.37 17.55 26.85
CA ASP A 252 2.34 18.29 26.12
C ASP A 252 1.26 17.36 25.51
N PRO A 253 -0.04 17.49 25.89
CA PRO A 253 -1.08 16.49 25.65
C PRO A 253 -1.72 16.52 24.25
N LEU A 254 -1.10 17.16 23.25
CA LEU A 254 -1.82 17.57 22.04
C LEU A 254 -1.89 16.56 20.88
N GLN A 255 -1.56 15.27 21.02
CA GLN A 255 -1.81 14.34 19.91
C GLN A 255 -1.80 12.82 20.18
N ALA A 256 -1.99 12.36 21.42
CA ALA A 256 -2.28 10.95 21.66
C ALA A 256 -3.76 10.66 21.37
N SER A 257 -4.14 10.63 20.09
CA SER A 257 -5.48 10.20 19.67
C SER A 257 -5.64 8.71 19.97
N VAL A 258 -6.12 8.41 21.18
CA VAL A 258 -6.57 7.07 21.56
C VAL A 258 -7.75 6.71 20.67
N ILE A 259 -7.71 5.54 20.04
CA ILE A 259 -8.86 5.04 19.27
C ILE A 259 -10.00 4.74 20.23
N ASP A 260 -11.17 5.27 19.91
CA ASP A 260 -12.40 4.96 20.62
C ASP A 260 -12.70 3.44 20.55
N PRO A 261 -13.01 2.77 21.68
CA PRO A 261 -13.26 1.33 21.72
C PRO A 261 -14.35 0.86 20.74
N ALA A 262 -15.37 1.68 20.45
CA ALA A 262 -16.41 1.31 19.50
C ALA A 262 -15.87 1.31 18.06
N THR A 263 -14.97 2.24 17.73
CA THR A 263 -14.26 2.26 16.45
C THR A 263 -13.39 1.01 16.26
N PHE A 264 -12.67 0.59 17.30
CA PHE A 264 -11.89 -0.65 17.26
C PHE A 264 -12.80 -1.88 17.07
N ALA A 265 -13.90 -1.98 17.83
CA ALA A 265 -14.85 -3.09 17.69
C ALA A 265 -15.45 -3.19 16.28
N ALA A 266 -15.84 -2.05 15.69
CA ALA A 266 -16.34 -1.98 14.32
C ALA A 266 -15.27 -2.42 13.30
N PHE A 267 -14.00 -2.04 13.51
CA PHE A 267 -12.88 -2.46 12.66
C PHE A 267 -12.63 -3.96 12.73
N VAL A 268 -12.62 -4.55 13.93
CA VAL A 268 -12.49 -5.99 14.15
C VAL A 268 -13.62 -6.76 13.48
N GLN A 269 -14.86 -6.30 13.63
CA GLN A 269 -16.03 -6.91 13.02
C GLN A 269 -16.00 -6.80 11.49
N LYS A 270 -15.63 -5.63 10.94
CA LYS A 270 -15.55 -5.37 9.50
C LYS A 270 -14.58 -6.32 8.80
N TRP A 271 -13.44 -6.61 9.43
CA TRP A 271 -12.37 -7.42 8.84
C TRP A 271 -12.30 -8.84 9.39
N ASN A 272 -13.18 -9.19 10.34
CA ASN A 272 -13.21 -10.48 11.03
C ASN A 272 -11.82 -10.87 11.60
N LEU A 273 -11.20 -9.95 12.35
CA LEU A 273 -9.87 -10.14 12.92
C LEU A 273 -9.91 -11.15 14.08
N ASN A 274 -8.98 -12.09 14.08
CA ASN A 274 -8.84 -13.07 15.16
C ASN A 274 -8.29 -12.43 16.44
N GLU A 275 -8.43 -13.13 17.57
CA GLU A 275 -7.99 -12.65 18.88
C GLU A 275 -6.49 -12.31 18.92
N GLN A 276 -5.67 -13.09 18.21
CA GLN A 276 -4.23 -12.83 18.11
C GLN A 276 -3.91 -11.50 17.42
N ALA A 277 -4.57 -11.19 16.31
CA ALA A 277 -4.43 -9.93 15.59
C ALA A 277 -4.91 -8.75 16.46
N GLN A 278 -5.99 -8.92 17.21
CA GLN A 278 -6.49 -7.93 18.15
C GLN A 278 -5.47 -7.64 19.26
N MET A 279 -4.90 -8.68 19.87
CA MET A 279 -3.86 -8.54 20.91
C MET A 279 -2.61 -7.84 20.39
N GLU A 280 -2.14 -8.17 19.18
CA GLU A 280 -1.00 -7.50 18.56
C GLU A 280 -1.28 -6.03 18.21
N PHE A 281 -2.52 -5.71 17.84
CA PHE A 281 -2.96 -4.34 17.58
C PHE A 281 -2.97 -3.50 18.85
N LEU A 282 -3.49 -4.03 19.97
CA LEU A 282 -3.50 -3.33 21.25
C LEU A 282 -2.09 -3.08 21.82
N GLN A 283 -1.09 -3.83 21.37
CA GLN A 283 0.33 -3.60 21.70
C GLN A 283 1.00 -2.51 20.87
N LEU A 284 0.35 -2.00 19.80
CA LEU A 284 0.88 -0.87 19.02
C LEU A 284 0.74 0.44 19.79
N GLU A 285 1.64 1.39 19.51
CA GLU A 285 1.48 2.76 20.02
C GLU A 285 0.19 3.41 19.47
N PRO A 286 -0.51 4.26 20.25
CA PRO A 286 -1.83 4.79 19.87
C PRO A 286 -1.88 5.46 18.50
N HIS A 287 -0.84 6.22 18.14
CA HIS A 287 -0.78 6.88 16.83
C HIS A 287 -0.66 5.88 15.66
N LEU A 288 0.06 4.77 15.86
CA LEU A 288 0.15 3.69 14.86
C LEU A 288 -1.16 2.92 14.75
N GLN A 289 -1.90 2.76 15.85
CA GLN A 289 -3.23 2.16 15.81
C GLN A 289 -4.16 2.97 14.89
N VAL A 290 -4.16 4.31 15.00
CA VAL A 290 -4.96 5.20 14.14
C VAL A 290 -4.55 5.05 12.68
N GLN A 291 -3.23 5.03 12.41
CA GLN A 291 -2.73 4.79 11.07
C GLN A 291 -3.21 3.45 10.51
N VAL A 292 -3.18 2.39 11.31
CA VAL A 292 -3.61 1.06 10.87
C VAL A 292 -5.11 1.02 10.57
N VAL A 293 -5.95 1.64 11.41
CA VAL A 293 -7.40 1.70 11.17
C VAL A 293 -7.74 2.46 9.88
N ASN A 294 -7.00 3.52 9.56
CA ASN A 294 -7.22 4.34 8.37
C ASN A 294 -6.67 3.70 7.08
N ASP A 295 -5.47 3.14 7.14
CA ASP A 295 -4.75 2.69 5.94
C ASP A 295 -5.05 1.24 5.56
N PHE A 296 -5.53 0.42 6.50
CA PHE A 296 -5.76 -1.00 6.25
C PHE A 296 -7.07 -1.24 5.48
N CYS A 297 -6.95 -1.32 4.15
CA CYS A 297 -8.03 -1.65 3.21
C CYS A 297 -7.62 -2.80 2.27
N PRO A 298 -7.62 -4.07 2.75
CA PRO A 298 -7.27 -5.21 1.91
C PRO A 298 -8.25 -5.35 0.74
N LYS A 299 -7.75 -5.82 -0.41
CA LYS A 299 -8.55 -5.99 -1.62
C LYS A 299 -9.63 -7.06 -1.38
N GLY A 300 -10.85 -6.78 -1.83
CA GLY A 300 -11.94 -7.77 -1.84
C GLY A 300 -11.48 -9.01 -2.62
N ASN A 301 -11.64 -10.20 -2.02
CA ASN A 301 -11.15 -11.51 -2.48
C ASN A 301 -9.78 -11.97 -1.91
N THR A 302 -9.32 -11.42 -0.79
CA THR A 302 -8.19 -12.02 -0.07
C THR A 302 -8.68 -13.20 0.76
N ARG A 303 -8.05 -14.37 0.59
CA ARG A 303 -8.41 -15.61 1.28
C ARG A 303 -8.02 -15.62 2.77
N ASP A 304 -7.08 -14.77 3.20
CA ASP A 304 -6.64 -14.66 4.59
C ASP A 304 -6.35 -13.19 4.96
N VAL A 305 -7.35 -12.55 5.57
CA VAL A 305 -7.27 -11.15 5.99
C VAL A 305 -6.34 -10.97 7.20
N ASN A 306 -6.31 -11.96 8.10
CA ASN A 306 -5.48 -11.92 9.31
C ASN A 306 -3.99 -11.95 8.94
N HIS A 307 -3.59 -12.83 8.01
CA HIS A 307 -2.20 -12.87 7.55
C HIS A 307 -1.76 -11.54 6.89
N LEU A 308 -2.63 -10.93 6.07
CA LEU A 308 -2.34 -9.61 5.50
C LEU A 308 -2.21 -8.53 6.58
N PHE A 309 -3.09 -8.57 7.58
CA PHE A 309 -3.08 -7.63 8.69
C PHE A 309 -1.77 -7.70 9.49
N HIS A 310 -1.32 -8.90 9.86
CA HIS A 310 -0.01 -9.07 10.54
C HIS A 310 1.16 -8.56 9.70
N GLY A 311 1.16 -8.84 8.38
CA GLY A 311 2.18 -8.32 7.47
C GLY A 311 2.19 -6.80 7.41
N PHE A 312 1.00 -6.18 7.39
CA PHE A 312 0.83 -4.74 7.39
C PHE A 312 1.31 -4.09 8.70
N MET A 313 0.91 -4.62 9.87
CA MET A 313 1.37 -4.13 11.18
C MET A 313 2.90 -4.16 11.29
N LYS A 314 3.56 -5.23 10.81
CA LYS A 314 5.03 -5.31 10.78
C LYS A 314 5.64 -4.20 9.93
N SER A 315 5.05 -3.90 8.77
CA SER A 315 5.49 -2.81 7.90
C SER A 315 5.34 -1.44 8.56
N VAL A 316 4.22 -1.19 9.26
CA VAL A 316 3.98 0.07 9.99
C VAL A 316 5.01 0.25 11.11
N ARG A 317 5.27 -0.80 11.91
CA ARG A 317 6.30 -0.78 12.96
C ARG A 317 7.70 -0.52 12.38
N GLN A 318 8.04 -1.16 11.26
CA GLN A 318 9.33 -0.96 10.61
C GLN A 318 9.49 0.46 10.07
N CYS A 319 8.42 1.04 9.53
CA CYS A 319 8.41 2.43 9.06
C CYS A 319 8.57 3.41 10.22
N ALA A 320 7.87 3.20 11.33
CA ALA A 320 8.00 4.02 12.54
C ALA A 320 9.43 3.98 13.11
N ALA A 321 10.03 2.79 13.18
CA ALA A 321 11.42 2.62 13.62
C ALA A 321 12.42 3.33 12.69
N ALA A 322 12.21 3.27 11.37
CA ALA A 322 13.08 3.92 10.39
C ALA A 322 12.90 5.46 10.35
N GLY A 323 11.66 5.93 10.54
CA GLY A 323 11.32 7.36 10.63
C GLY A 323 11.90 7.99 11.89
N ALA A 324 11.84 7.30 13.02
CA ALA A 324 12.51 7.74 14.26
C ALA A 324 14.03 7.85 14.10
N ALA A 325 14.66 6.90 13.40
CA ALA A 325 16.10 6.92 13.14
C ALA A 325 16.55 8.00 12.16
N SER A 326 15.71 8.37 11.17
CA SER A 326 16.04 9.44 10.22
C SER A 326 15.77 10.84 10.78
N SER A 327 14.85 10.98 11.75
CA SER A 327 14.51 12.28 12.34
C SER A 327 15.61 12.80 13.29
N PHE A 328 16.43 11.93 13.88
CA PHE A 328 17.45 12.34 14.85
C PHE A 328 18.84 12.68 14.26
N ALA A 329 19.09 12.42 12.97
CA ALA A 329 20.38 12.66 12.33
C ALA A 329 20.50 14.05 11.64
N GLY A 330 19.49 14.92 11.75
CA GLY A 330 19.39 16.16 10.95
C GLY A 330 19.74 17.48 11.64
N VAL A 331 20.03 17.52 12.94
CA VAL A 331 20.25 18.79 13.68
C VAL A 331 21.47 18.69 14.61
N GLN A 332 22.67 18.63 14.03
CA GLN A 332 23.92 19.04 14.69
C GLN A 332 25.03 19.06 13.63
N GLY A 333 25.57 20.24 13.31
CA GLY A 333 26.81 20.35 12.53
C GLY A 333 26.83 21.40 11.42
N ALA A 334 26.47 22.65 11.72
CA ALA A 334 26.84 23.79 10.89
C ALA A 334 27.53 24.85 11.78
N GLU A 335 28.69 24.52 12.33
CA GLU A 335 29.54 25.49 13.04
C GLU A 335 30.91 25.62 12.35
N ALA A 336 31.03 26.75 11.66
CA ALA A 336 32.22 27.54 11.33
C ALA A 336 33.61 26.85 11.34
N LYS A 337 34.12 26.55 10.14
CA LYS A 337 35.57 26.58 9.87
C LYS A 337 35.92 27.87 9.14
N ARG A 338 36.26 28.92 9.90
CA ARG A 338 37.00 30.08 9.39
C ARG A 338 38.39 29.60 8.96
N GLY A 339 38.72 29.78 7.68
CA GLY A 339 40.08 29.57 7.17
C GLY A 339 41.01 30.72 7.61
N PRO A 340 42.30 30.44 7.88
CA PRO A 340 43.27 31.47 8.20
C PRO A 340 43.74 32.22 6.93
N PRO A 341 44.19 33.49 7.06
CA PRO A 341 44.63 34.29 5.93
C PRO A 341 46.09 34.03 5.56
N GLY A 342 46.35 34.07 4.25
CA GLY A 342 47.51 34.70 3.60
C GLY A 342 48.92 34.34 4.08
N SER A 343 49.70 33.70 3.21
CA SER A 343 51.16 33.86 3.22
C SER A 343 51.66 34.02 1.78
N ALA A 344 52.20 35.20 1.51
CA ALA A 344 52.86 35.59 0.28
C ALA A 344 54.28 34.99 0.20
N PRO A 345 54.81 34.69 -1.01
CA PRO A 345 56.24 34.49 -1.17
C PRO A 345 56.91 35.81 -1.57
N GLY A 346 57.66 36.39 -0.62
CA GLY A 346 58.73 37.34 -0.90
C GLY A 346 59.99 36.57 -1.33
N GLY A 347 60.65 37.06 -2.38
CA GLY A 347 61.87 36.44 -2.91
C GLY A 347 63.16 36.85 -2.21
N ALA A 348 64.25 36.35 -2.78
CA ALA A 348 65.65 36.81 -2.78
C ALA A 348 66.62 35.64 -2.54
N GLY A 349 67.58 35.50 -3.44
CA GLY A 349 68.65 34.51 -3.42
C GLY A 349 69.12 34.19 -4.83
#